data_AF-A0A1Z8AC25-F1
#
_entry.id   AF-A0A1Z8AC25-F1
#
_cell.length_a   1.000
_cell.length_b   1.000
_cell.length_c   1.000
_cell.angle_alpha   90.00
_cell.angle_beta   90.00
_cell.angle_gamma   90.00
#
_symmetry.space_group_name_H-M   'P 1'
#
loop_
_entity.id
_entity.type
_entity.pdbx_description
1 polymer ?
#
loop_
_entity_poly.entity_id
_entity_poly.type
_entity_poly.pdbx_seq_one_letter_code
_entity_poly.pdbx_strand_id
1 'polypeptide(L)' 'MHNQKELTSDMAAKAKLITSELECRMVDVGVQLHGGAGYMDEYEICRLYANARVSRIYAGSSEIMKEIIARSVFEAA' A
#
# COMPACT_ATOMS: atom_id res chain seq x y z
N MET A 1 15.98 -9.49 9.41
CA MET A 1 15.39 -10.14 8.22
C MET A 1 16.25 -10.02 6.96
N HIS A 2 16.28 -8.90 6.22
CA HIS A 2 17.06 -8.84 4.95
C HIS A 2 18.56 -9.10 5.12
N ASN A 3 19.22 -8.39 6.06
CA ASN A 3 20.65 -8.58 6.35
C ASN A 3 20.97 -9.96 6.94
N GLN A 4 19.95 -10.67 7.46
CA GLN A 4 20.03 -12.04 7.96
C GLN A 4 19.62 -13.08 6.89
N LYS A 5 19.28 -12.65 5.66
CA LYS A 5 18.78 -13.47 4.55
C LYS A 5 17.48 -14.25 4.83
N GLU A 6 16.68 -13.76 5.76
CA GLU A 6 15.38 -14.35 6.13
C GLU A 6 14.19 -13.68 5.40
N LEU A 7 14.43 -12.57 4.69
CA LEU A 7 13.38 -11.89 3.94
C LEU A 7 13.15 -12.60 2.60
N THR A 8 12.01 -13.26 2.45
CA THR A 8 11.58 -13.84 1.19
C THR A 8 10.81 -12.82 0.34
N SER A 9 10.69 -13.11 -0.97
CA SER A 9 9.92 -12.28 -1.91
C SER A 9 8.43 -12.23 -1.57
N ASP A 10 7.85 -13.36 -1.14
CA ASP A 10 6.43 -13.41 -0.74
C ASP A 10 6.17 -12.58 0.52
N MET A 11 7.09 -12.59 1.49
CA MET A 11 6.98 -11.78 2.71
C MET A 11 7.04 -10.28 2.38
N ALA A 12 7.96 -9.88 1.51
CA ALA A 12 8.06 -8.50 1.04
C ALA A 12 6.79 -8.07 0.27
N ALA A 13 6.25 -8.95 -0.58
CA ALA A 13 5.02 -8.68 -1.33
C ALA A 13 3.80 -8.54 -0.41
N LYS A 14 3.66 -9.42 0.59
CA LYS A 14 2.61 -9.33 1.62
C LYS A 14 2.69 -8.02 2.38
N ALA A 15 3.88 -7.65 2.85
CA ALA A 15 4.10 -6.42 3.59
C ALA A 15 3.69 -5.20 2.76
N LYS A 16 4.18 -5.10 1.52
CA LYS A 16 3.87 -3.97 0.63
C LYS A 16 2.38 -3.89 0.30
N LEU A 17 1.74 -5.01 -0.03
CA LEU A 17 0.31 -5.04 -0.34
C LEU A 17 -0.52 -4.53 0.85
N ILE A 18 -0.24 -5.04 2.04
CA ILE A 18 -0.99 -4.66 3.25
C ILE A 18 -0.79 -3.17 3.58
N THR A 19 0.46 -2.69 3.56
CA THR A 19 0.76 -1.32 3.96
C THR A 19 0.23 -0.29 2.96
N SER A 20 0.34 -0.53 1.66
CA SER A 20 -0.17 0.38 0.63
C SER A 20 -1.71 0.44 0.58
N GLU A 21 -2.41 -0.68 0.79
CA GLU A 21 -3.87 -0.68 0.91
C GLU A 21 -4.33 -0.05 2.24
N LEU A 22 -3.56 -0.21 3.31
CA LEU A 22 -3.83 0.46 4.58
C LEU A 22 -3.64 1.98 4.45
N GLU A 23 -2.53 2.43 3.87
CA GLU A 23 -2.25 3.85 3.62
C GLU A 23 -3.43 4.51 2.91
N CYS A 24 -3.86 3.94 1.78
CA CYS A 24 -4.96 4.49 0.99
C CYS A 24 -6.28 4.58 1.79
N ARG A 25 -6.59 3.58 2.63
CA ARG A 25 -7.78 3.62 3.49
C ARG A 25 -7.69 4.68 4.58
N MET A 26 -6.50 4.84 5.18
CA MET A 26 -6.30 5.79 6.27
C MET A 26 -6.38 7.24 5.78
N VAL A 27 -5.77 7.55 4.63
CA VAL A 27 -5.87 8.90 4.06
C VAL A 27 -7.28 9.23 3.57
N ASP A 28 -8.02 8.25 3.06
CA ASP A 28 -9.42 8.40 2.67
C ASP A 28 -10.32 8.76 3.87
N VAL A 29 -10.17 8.02 4.98
CA VAL A 29 -10.81 8.38 6.26
C VAL A 29 -10.39 9.78 6.71
N GLY A 30 -9.11 10.12 6.56
CA GLY A 30 -8.60 11.45 6.89
C GLY A 30 -9.32 12.55 6.10
N VAL A 31 -9.48 12.41 4.78
CA VAL A 31 -10.24 13.37 3.96
C VAL A 31 -11.68 13.46 4.45
N GLN A 32 -12.33 12.32 4.70
CA GLN A 32 -13.71 12.28 5.17
C GLN A 32 -13.91 13.00 6.52
N LEU A 33 -12.94 12.91 7.44
CA LEU A 33 -12.96 13.60 8.74
C LEU A 33 -12.79 15.13 8.61
N HIS A 34 -12.05 15.60 7.59
CA HIS A 34 -11.88 17.03 7.33
C HIS A 34 -13.05 17.62 6.52
N GLY A 35 -13.99 16.79 6.03
CA GLY A 35 -15.12 17.24 5.22
C GLY A 35 -14.67 17.98 3.95
N GLY A 36 -15.36 19.04 3.57
CA GLY A 36 -15.00 19.84 2.39
C GLY A 36 -13.59 20.44 2.45
N ALA A 37 -13.10 20.75 3.66
CA ALA A 37 -11.74 21.27 3.86
C ALA A 37 -10.67 20.21 3.52
N GLY A 38 -11.00 18.92 3.59
CA GLY A 38 -10.09 17.84 3.20
C GLY A 38 -9.73 17.81 1.72
N TYR A 39 -10.48 18.55 0.89
CA TYR A 39 -10.25 18.72 -0.55
C TYR A 39 -9.53 20.04 -0.91
N MET A 40 -9.13 20.82 0.09
CA MET A 40 -8.45 22.10 -0.10
C MET A 40 -6.94 21.91 0.09
N ASP A 41 -6.13 22.47 -0.82
CA ASP A 41 -4.66 22.31 -0.80
C ASP A 41 -3.99 22.96 0.42
N GLU A 42 -4.68 23.86 1.12
CA GLU A 42 -4.23 24.43 2.39
C GLU A 42 -4.14 23.36 3.50
N TYR A 43 -4.91 22.28 3.41
CA TYR A 43 -4.89 21.18 4.38
C TYR A 43 -4.00 20.05 3.87
N GLU A 44 -3.07 19.59 4.72
CA GLU A 44 -2.09 18.56 4.37
C GLU A 44 -2.72 17.25 3.88
N ILE A 45 -3.90 16.91 4.38
CA ILE A 45 -4.61 15.69 4.04
C ILE A 45 -4.94 15.58 2.54
N CYS A 46 -5.19 16.71 1.85
CA CYS A 46 -5.42 16.74 0.40
C CYS A 46 -4.20 16.19 -0.35
N ARG A 47 -3.00 16.68 -0.01
CA ARG A 47 -1.74 16.21 -0.61
C ARG A 47 -1.43 14.77 -0.26
N LEU A 48 -1.65 14.36 1.00
CA LEU A 48 -1.42 12.98 1.43
C LEU A 48 -2.32 11.99 0.68
N TYR A 49 -3.60 12.33 0.49
CA TYR A 49 -4.54 11.53 -0.29
C TYR A 49 -4.08 11.36 -1.76
N ALA A 50 -3.65 12.46 -2.40
CA ALA A 50 -3.12 12.40 -3.76
C ALA A 50 -1.85 11.55 -3.86
N ASN A 51 -0.91 11.72 -2.91
CA ASN A 51 0.35 10.99 -2.89
C ASN A 51 0.17 9.49 -2.66
N ALA A 52 -0.70 9.09 -1.73
CA ALA A 52 -0.96 7.69 -1.40
C ALA A 52 -1.44 6.86 -2.61
N ARG A 53 -2.01 7.50 -3.64
CA ARG A 53 -2.53 6.80 -4.82
C ARG A 53 -1.45 6.01 -5.55
N VAL A 54 -0.21 6.52 -5.59
CA VAL A 54 0.90 5.89 -6.33
C VAL A 54 1.42 4.62 -5.65
N SER A 55 1.22 4.49 -4.33
CA SER A 55 1.77 3.41 -3.52
C SER A 55 1.33 2.00 -3.97
N ARG A 56 0.13 1.91 -4.55
CA ARG A 56 -0.46 0.68 -5.10
C ARG A 56 -0.07 0.39 -6.55
N ILE A 57 0.77 1.23 -7.16
CA ILE A 57 1.15 1.17 -8.58
C ILE A 57 2.66 0.96 -8.73
N TYR A 58 3.46 1.82 -8.12
CA TYR A 58 4.91 1.80 -8.30
C TYR A 58 5.55 0.53 -7.71
N ALA A 59 6.77 0.17 -8.14
CA ALA A 59 7.47 -1.02 -7.64
C ALA A 59 6.62 -2.33 -7.66
N GLY A 60 5.69 -2.44 -8.62
CA GLY A 60 4.73 -3.54 -8.77
C GLY A 60 3.33 -3.20 -8.23
N SER A 61 2.28 -3.36 -9.04
CA SER A 61 0.91 -3.06 -8.58
C SER A 61 0.44 -4.00 -7.47
N SER A 62 -0.68 -3.65 -6.81
CA SER A 62 -1.37 -4.55 -5.87
C SER A 62 -1.63 -5.93 -6.51
N GLU A 63 -1.96 -5.99 -7.80
CA GLU A 63 -2.19 -7.23 -8.53
C GLU A 63 -0.91 -8.05 -8.71
N ILE A 64 0.22 -7.41 -8.99
CA ILE A 64 1.52 -8.10 -9.07
C ILE A 64 1.93 -8.64 -7.69
N MET A 65 1.67 -7.90 -6.61
CA MET A 65 1.93 -8.42 -5.26
C MET A 65 1.07 -9.66 -4.98
N LYS A 66 -0.23 -9.61 -5.31
CA LYS A 66 -1.14 -10.77 -5.19
C LYS A 66 -0.64 -11.97 -6.02
N GLU A 67 -0.12 -11.75 -7.23
CA GLU A 67 0.43 -12.81 -8.09
C GLU A 67 1.68 -13.46 -7.47
N ILE A 68 2.61 -12.67 -6.92
CA ILE A 68 3.80 -13.19 -6.21
C ILE A 68 3.37 -14.04 -5.01
N ILE A 69 2.41 -13.54 -4.24
CA ILE A 69 1.86 -14.25 -3.08
C ILE A 69 1.18 -15.55 -3.52
N ALA A 70 0.35 -15.49 -4.56
CA ALA A 70 -0.36 -16.66 -5.07
C ALA A 70 0.61 -17.77 -5.51
N ARG A 71 1.68 -17.42 -6.24
CA ARG A 71 2.73 -18.39 -6.61
C ARG A 71 3.32 -19.09 -5.39
N SER A 72 3.66 -18.35 -4.33
CA SER A 72 4.20 -18.94 -3.10
C SER A 72 3.22 -19.90 -2.40
N VAL A 73 1.91 -19.64 -2.51
CA VAL A 73 0.87 -20.49 -1.91
C VAL A 73 0.71 -21.80 -2.69
N PHE A 74 0.77 -21.74 -4.03
CA PHE A 74 0.60 -22.91 -4.88
C PHE A 74 1.88 -23.74 -5.07
N GLU A 75 3.07 -23.15 -4.92
CA GLU A 75 4.35 -23.89 -4.93
C GLU A 75 4.63 -24.61 -3.60
N ALA A 76 4.01 -24.16 -2.51
CA ALA A 76 4.09 -24.80 -1.19
C ALA A 76 3.05 -25.92 -0.99
N ALA A 77 2.18 -26.16 -1.98
CA ALA A 77 1.16 -27.21 -2.00
C ALA A 77 1.63 -28.42 -2.81
#